data_AF-A0A423WBY8-F1
#
_entry.id   AF-A0A423WBY8-F1
#
_cell.length_a   1.000
_cell.length_b   1.000
_cell.length_c   1.000
_cell.angle_alpha   90.00
_cell.angle_beta   90.00
_cell.angle_gamma   90.00
#
_symmetry.space_group_name_H-M   'P 1'
#
loop_
_entity.id
_entity.type
_entity.pdbx_description
1 polymer ?
#
loop_
_entity_poly.entity_id
_entity_poly.type
_entity_poly.pdbx_seq_one_letter_code
_entity_poly.pdbx_strand_id
1 'polypeptide(L)'
;MTPLKQPPADLISAILTTNEQEIIPLTSRGVSSGCKLFGAAIFKRSDLTPHTVATNNERVSPLLHGEINCIQEFFKSPDTTEQPRPSPKECIFFATHEPCSLCLSGITWAGFNEFYYLFTYEDSRDLFGIPYDIDILEEVFRVRSPDDTDESLRERPLYNRRNKFFTAMSLAELVGEVENEEEKTKWLVEIERIKKMYNGLSETYQEGKKTGVKTASVWQ
;
A
#
# COMPACT_ATOMS: atom_id res chain seq x y z
N MET A 1 24.01 -13.33 -2.05
CA MET A 1 23.36 -13.46 -3.36
C MET A 1 22.55 -12.19 -3.58
N THR A 2 22.72 -11.53 -4.73
CA THR A 2 21.82 -10.42 -5.12
C THR A 2 20.40 -10.99 -5.23
N PRO A 3 19.38 -10.37 -4.61
CA PRO A 3 18.01 -10.87 -4.73
C PRO A 3 17.63 -11.00 -6.20
N LEU A 4 16.93 -12.08 -6.56
CA LEU A 4 16.40 -12.25 -7.91
C LEU A 4 15.46 -11.07 -8.20
N LYS A 5 15.78 -10.27 -9.23
CA LYS A 5 14.87 -9.20 -9.70
C LYS A 5 13.87 -9.86 -10.65
N GLN A 6 12.61 -9.87 -10.25
CA GLN A 6 11.53 -10.39 -11.09
C GLN A 6 11.29 -9.42 -12.26
N PRO A 7 10.89 -9.91 -13.45
CA PRO A 7 10.53 -9.03 -14.56
C PRO A 7 9.41 -8.06 -14.14
N PRO A 8 9.51 -6.75 -14.47
CA PRO A 8 8.50 -5.77 -14.09
C PRO A 8 7.08 -6.16 -14.52
N ALA A 9 6.92 -6.70 -15.73
CA ALA A 9 5.64 -7.13 -16.27
C ALA A 9 5.01 -8.27 -15.45
N ASP A 10 5.80 -9.26 -15.03
CA ASP A 10 5.33 -10.38 -14.21
C ASP A 10 4.88 -9.90 -12.83
N LEU A 11 5.65 -8.98 -12.24
CA LEU A 11 5.31 -8.37 -10.95
C LEU A 11 4.03 -7.54 -11.02
N ILE A 12 3.88 -6.70 -12.05
CA ILE A 12 2.65 -5.94 -12.30
C ILE A 12 1.47 -6.90 -12.42
N SER A 13 1.61 -7.96 -13.23
CA SER A 13 0.55 -8.96 -13.42
C SER A 13 0.15 -9.61 -12.10
N ALA A 14 1.12 -10.08 -11.30
CA ALA A 14 0.86 -10.72 -10.02
C ALA A 14 0.16 -9.78 -9.03
N ILE A 15 0.61 -8.51 -8.95
CA ILE A 15 0.01 -7.50 -8.09
C ILE A 15 -1.42 -7.20 -8.51
N LEU A 16 -1.68 -6.93 -9.80
CA LEU A 16 -3.01 -6.58 -10.29
C LEU A 16 -3.98 -7.74 -10.15
N THR A 17 -3.56 -8.97 -10.46
CA THR A 17 -4.38 -10.17 -10.27
C THR A 17 -4.74 -10.38 -8.80
N THR A 18 -3.77 -10.28 -7.89
CA THR A 18 -4.02 -10.44 -6.44
C THR A 18 -4.90 -9.33 -5.91
N ASN A 19 -4.71 -8.10 -6.39
CA ASN A 19 -5.54 -6.97 -6.01
C ASN A 19 -7.01 -7.20 -6.40
N GLU A 20 -7.25 -7.64 -7.64
CA GLU A 20 -8.59 -7.92 -8.14
C GLU A 20 -9.25 -9.12 -7.46
N GLN A 21 -8.53 -10.23 -7.32
CA GLN A 21 -9.11 -11.50 -6.92
C GLN A 21 -9.16 -11.69 -5.40
N GLU A 22 -8.29 -11.01 -4.64
CA GLU A 22 -8.16 -11.22 -3.20
C GLU A 22 -8.38 -9.94 -2.40
N ILE A 23 -7.65 -8.86 -2.71
CA ILE A 23 -7.73 -7.61 -1.92
C ILE A 23 -9.08 -6.94 -2.06
N ILE A 24 -9.59 -6.71 -3.27
CA ILE A 24 -10.87 -6.04 -3.49
C ILE A 24 -12.03 -6.78 -2.80
N PRO A 25 -12.19 -8.12 -2.93
CA PRO A 25 -13.23 -8.85 -2.21
C PRO A 25 -13.10 -8.78 -0.67
N LEU A 26 -11.89 -8.83 -0.12
CA LEU A 26 -11.65 -8.67 1.32
C LEU A 26 -12.04 -7.26 1.78
N THR A 27 -11.58 -6.25 1.05
CA THR A 27 -11.85 -4.83 1.33
C THR A 27 -13.34 -4.51 1.24
N SER A 28 -14.06 -5.05 0.25
CA SER A 28 -15.51 -4.88 0.13
C SER A 28 -16.25 -5.29 1.41
N ARG A 29 -15.91 -6.45 1.99
CA ARG A 29 -16.47 -6.89 3.28
C ARG A 29 -16.10 -5.96 4.44
N GLY A 30 -14.85 -5.51 4.48
CA GLY A 30 -14.37 -4.57 5.51
C GLY A 30 -15.08 -3.23 5.45
N VAL A 31 -15.23 -2.66 4.25
CA VAL A 31 -15.91 -1.38 4.01
C VAL A 31 -17.37 -1.42 4.41
N SER A 32 -18.11 -2.50 4.10
CA SER A 32 -19.50 -2.67 4.57
C SER A 32 -19.61 -2.68 6.10
N SER A 33 -18.51 -2.92 6.81
CA SER A 33 -18.45 -2.88 8.26
C SER A 33 -17.91 -1.55 8.82
N GLY A 34 -17.50 -0.60 7.98
CA GLY A 34 -17.02 0.73 8.37
C GLY A 34 -15.50 0.93 8.33
N CYS A 35 -14.73 -0.03 7.81
CA CYS A 35 -13.29 0.14 7.60
C CYS A 35 -12.99 0.97 6.35
N LYS A 36 -11.82 1.63 6.30
CA LYS A 36 -11.29 2.24 5.07
C LYS A 36 -11.02 1.19 3.99
N LEU A 37 -11.04 1.64 2.75
CA LEU A 37 -10.95 0.83 1.54
C LEU A 37 -9.51 0.41 1.12
N PHE A 38 -8.58 0.32 2.05
CA PHE A 38 -7.17 0.05 1.74
C PHE A 38 -6.70 -1.32 2.24
N GLY A 39 -5.89 -2.00 1.43
CA GLY A 39 -5.30 -3.29 1.75
C GLY A 39 -3.86 -3.43 1.31
N ALA A 40 -3.31 -4.61 1.53
CA ALA A 40 -1.93 -4.94 1.21
C ALA A 40 -1.75 -6.44 0.95
N ALA A 41 -0.70 -6.79 0.23
CA ALA A 41 -0.26 -8.15 0.02
C ALA A 41 1.26 -8.27 0.19
N ILE A 42 1.70 -9.44 0.60
CA ILE A 42 3.12 -9.82 0.71
C ILE A 42 3.33 -11.03 -0.19
N PHE A 43 4.20 -10.85 -1.19
CA PHE A 43 4.53 -11.87 -2.18
C PHE A 43 5.85 -12.54 -1.84
N LYS A 44 5.98 -13.83 -2.13
CA LYS A 44 7.29 -14.49 -2.17
C LYS A 44 8.06 -13.98 -3.38
N ARG A 45 9.29 -13.51 -3.17
CA ARG A 45 10.13 -12.97 -4.25
C ARG A 45 10.52 -14.04 -5.27
N SER A 46 10.58 -15.31 -4.89
CA SER A 46 11.01 -16.41 -5.76
C SER A 46 10.07 -16.66 -6.95
N ASP A 47 8.77 -16.53 -6.73
CA ASP A 47 7.74 -16.98 -7.67
C ASP A 47 6.53 -16.04 -7.76
N LEU A 48 6.56 -14.91 -7.05
CA LEU A 48 5.48 -13.94 -6.98
C LEU A 48 4.14 -14.50 -6.48
N THR A 49 4.17 -15.64 -5.78
CA THR A 49 2.96 -16.16 -5.14
C THR A 49 2.59 -15.28 -3.94
N PRO A 50 1.30 -14.91 -3.77
CA PRO A 50 0.86 -14.20 -2.58
C PRO A 50 1.00 -15.13 -1.37
N HIS A 51 1.74 -14.67 -0.36
CA HIS A 51 1.88 -15.37 0.92
C HIS A 51 0.85 -14.86 1.95
N THR A 52 0.64 -13.54 1.99
CA THR A 52 -0.28 -12.92 2.93
C THR A 52 -1.04 -11.82 2.21
N VAL A 53 -2.36 -11.77 2.39
CA VAL A 53 -3.22 -10.72 1.87
C VAL A 53 -4.12 -10.26 3.02
N ALA A 54 -4.17 -8.95 3.26
CA ALA A 54 -5.01 -8.37 4.30
C ALA A 54 -5.57 -7.01 3.89
N THR A 55 -6.60 -6.58 4.59
CA THR A 55 -7.23 -5.26 4.43
C THR A 55 -7.28 -4.51 5.76
N ASN A 56 -7.61 -3.23 5.73
CA ASN A 56 -7.78 -2.40 6.93
C ASN A 56 -8.72 -3.05 7.95
N ASN A 57 -8.34 -3.01 9.22
CA ASN A 57 -9.11 -3.52 10.34
C ASN A 57 -9.23 -2.47 11.45
N GLU A 58 -9.58 -1.24 11.07
CA GLU A 58 -9.63 -0.11 12.00
C GLU A 58 -10.65 -0.30 13.13
N ARG A 59 -11.66 -1.15 12.92
CA ARG A 59 -12.63 -1.53 13.96
C ARG A 59 -11.99 -2.19 15.17
N VAL A 60 -10.92 -2.97 14.97
CA VAL A 60 -10.18 -3.61 16.07
C VAL A 60 -9.21 -2.60 16.68
N SER A 61 -8.52 -1.82 15.85
CA SER A 61 -7.65 -0.75 16.30
C SER A 61 -7.42 0.23 15.15
N PRO A 62 -7.48 1.55 15.38
CA PRO A 62 -7.25 2.56 14.34
C PRO A 62 -5.86 2.48 13.71
N LEU A 63 -4.91 1.79 14.34
CA LEU A 63 -3.56 1.58 13.82
C LEU A 63 -3.47 0.42 12.81
N LEU A 64 -4.51 -0.43 12.72
CA LEU A 64 -4.55 -1.56 11.78
C LEU A 64 -4.97 -1.10 10.38
N HIS A 65 -4.16 -0.22 9.81
CA HIS A 65 -4.16 0.09 8.38
C HIS A 65 -3.91 -1.19 7.56
N GLY A 66 -4.21 -1.19 6.26
CA GLY A 66 -4.06 -2.38 5.41
C GLY A 66 -2.66 -2.98 5.49
N GLU A 67 -1.65 -2.12 5.51
CA GLU A 67 -0.24 -2.49 5.58
C GLU A 67 0.14 -3.05 6.95
N ILE A 68 -0.22 -2.36 8.04
CA ILE A 68 0.08 -2.82 9.40
C ILE A 68 -0.65 -4.14 9.69
N ASN A 69 -1.92 -4.26 9.28
CA ASN A 69 -2.67 -5.49 9.45
C ASN A 69 -2.05 -6.63 8.64
N CYS A 70 -1.61 -6.40 7.40
CA CYS A 70 -0.93 -7.40 6.58
C CYS A 70 0.40 -7.87 7.22
N ILE A 71 1.17 -6.95 7.80
CA ILE A 71 2.38 -7.28 8.58
C ILE A 71 2.03 -8.16 9.78
N GLN A 72 0.97 -7.83 10.52
CA GLN A 72 0.54 -8.61 11.68
C GLN A 72 0.11 -10.03 11.26
N GLU A 73 -0.69 -10.16 10.21
CA GLU A 73 -1.11 -11.47 9.68
C GLU A 73 0.07 -12.28 9.16
N PHE A 74 1.06 -11.64 8.54
CA PHE A 74 2.30 -12.29 8.10
C PHE A 74 3.06 -12.91 9.28
N PHE A 75 3.25 -12.19 10.37
CA PHE A 75 3.96 -12.72 11.54
C PHE A 75 3.13 -13.68 12.41
N LYS A 76 1.80 -13.72 12.24
CA LYS A 76 0.93 -14.74 12.83
C LYS A 76 0.91 -16.04 12.03
N SER A 77 1.24 -16.00 10.75
CA SER A 77 1.27 -17.20 9.91
C SER A 77 2.22 -18.26 10.51
N PRO A 78 1.87 -19.56 10.43
CA PRO A 78 2.71 -20.61 10.99
C PRO A 78 4.14 -20.53 10.44
N ASP A 79 5.11 -20.62 11.34
CA ASP A 79 6.52 -20.69 11.01
C ASP A 79 7.04 -22.06 11.47
N THR A 80 6.77 -23.08 10.65
CA THR A 80 7.13 -24.47 10.95
C THR A 80 8.19 -24.98 9.99
N THR A 81 8.80 -26.13 10.30
CA THR A 81 9.76 -26.79 9.43
C THR A 81 9.17 -27.16 8.06
N GLU A 82 7.88 -27.48 8.01
CA GLU A 82 7.17 -27.89 6.79
C GLU A 82 6.64 -26.69 5.99
N GLN A 83 6.35 -25.59 6.68
CA GLN A 83 5.87 -24.34 6.09
C GLN A 83 6.61 -23.17 6.74
N PRO A 84 7.90 -22.98 6.42
CA PRO A 84 8.67 -21.89 6.99
C PRO A 84 8.13 -20.57 6.45
N ARG A 85 7.93 -19.61 7.34
CA ARG A 85 7.57 -18.26 6.94
C ARG A 85 8.79 -17.61 6.27
N PRO A 86 8.65 -17.04 5.06
CA PRO A 86 9.79 -16.44 4.37
C PRO A 86 10.38 -15.29 5.19
N SER A 87 11.66 -15.00 4.98
CA SER A 87 12.25 -13.78 5.53
C SER A 87 11.60 -12.57 4.85
N PRO A 88 11.30 -11.46 5.56
CA PRO A 88 10.79 -10.23 4.95
C PRO A 88 11.62 -9.70 3.77
N LYS A 89 12.94 -9.95 3.77
CA LYS A 89 13.86 -9.57 2.67
C LYS A 89 13.71 -10.45 1.42
N GLU A 90 13.12 -11.64 1.57
CA GLU A 90 12.77 -12.57 0.50
C GLU A 90 11.33 -12.35 0.01
N CYS A 91 10.70 -11.25 0.46
CA CYS A 91 9.37 -10.86 0.05
C CYS A 91 9.38 -9.55 -0.74
N ILE A 92 8.27 -9.31 -1.43
CA ILE A 92 7.91 -8.03 -2.03
C ILE A 92 6.60 -7.59 -1.38
N PHE A 93 6.55 -6.36 -0.87
CA PHE A 93 5.36 -5.82 -0.24
C PHE A 93 4.56 -5.00 -1.25
N PHE A 94 3.23 -5.12 -1.22
CA PHE A 94 2.33 -4.31 -2.02
C PHE A 94 1.31 -3.65 -1.09
N ALA A 95 1.10 -2.34 -1.26
CA ALA A 95 0.05 -1.58 -0.61
C ALA A 95 -0.89 -1.01 -1.66
N THR A 96 -2.20 -1.00 -1.42
CA THR A 96 -3.13 -0.41 -2.40
C THR A 96 -2.94 1.10 -2.51
N HIS A 97 -2.46 1.77 -1.46
CA HIS A 97 -2.13 3.20 -1.48
C HIS A 97 -0.73 3.45 -0.93
N GLU A 98 -0.16 4.60 -1.25
CA GLU A 98 1.15 5.03 -0.79
C GLU A 98 1.17 5.05 0.74
N PRO A 99 2.05 4.24 1.39
CA PRO A 99 1.96 4.03 2.83
C PRO A 99 2.20 5.30 3.64
N CYS A 100 1.34 5.60 4.61
CA CYS A 100 1.53 6.75 5.50
C CYS A 100 2.72 6.58 6.47
N SER A 101 3.02 7.61 7.27
CA SER A 101 4.17 7.61 8.20
C SER A 101 4.22 6.40 9.16
N LEU A 102 3.06 5.96 9.67
CA LEU A 102 2.93 4.74 10.47
C LEU A 102 3.34 3.50 9.66
N CYS A 103 2.78 3.35 8.46
CA CYS A 103 2.98 2.19 7.61
C CYS A 103 4.41 2.11 7.07
N LEU A 104 5.02 3.24 6.68
CA LEU A 104 6.43 3.33 6.29
C LEU A 104 7.36 2.84 7.42
N SER A 105 7.06 3.27 8.65
CA SER A 105 7.78 2.80 9.84
C SER A 105 7.54 1.32 10.09
N GLY A 106 6.31 0.85 9.96
CA GLY A 106 5.94 -0.56 10.12
C GLY A 106 6.67 -1.48 9.14
N ILE A 107 6.66 -1.14 7.85
CA ILE A 107 7.37 -1.86 6.78
C ILE A 107 8.87 -1.93 7.10
N THR A 108 9.45 -0.80 7.53
CA THR A 108 10.87 -0.71 7.91
C THR A 108 11.21 -1.62 9.09
N TRP A 109 10.46 -1.54 10.19
CA TRP A 109 10.71 -2.33 11.39
C TRP A 109 10.44 -3.81 11.18
N ALA A 110 9.49 -4.15 10.31
CA ALA A 110 9.22 -5.52 9.90
C ALA A 110 10.33 -6.11 9.01
N GLY A 111 11.20 -5.29 8.44
CA GLY A 111 12.37 -5.73 7.67
C GLY A 111 12.12 -5.95 6.18
N PHE A 112 10.98 -5.51 5.65
CA PHE A 112 10.72 -5.49 4.21
C PHE A 112 11.57 -4.38 3.57
N ASN A 113 12.22 -4.70 2.46
CA ASN A 113 13.21 -3.82 1.80
C ASN A 113 12.76 -3.31 0.42
N GLU A 114 11.56 -3.70 -0.02
CA GLU A 114 11.02 -3.33 -1.32
C GLU A 114 9.51 -3.35 -1.25
N PHE A 115 8.88 -2.26 -1.68
CA PHE A 115 7.43 -2.21 -1.77
C PHE A 115 6.92 -1.40 -2.96
N TYR A 116 5.71 -1.77 -3.39
CA TYR A 116 5.00 -1.14 -4.48
C TYR A 116 3.63 -0.63 -4.02
N TYR A 117 3.14 0.41 -4.68
CA TYR A 117 1.83 0.96 -4.36
C TYR A 117 1.03 1.41 -5.59
N LEU A 118 -0.30 1.30 -5.50
CA LEU A 118 -1.21 1.61 -6.62
C LEU A 118 -1.66 3.08 -6.62
N PHE A 119 -2.24 3.55 -5.52
CA PHE A 119 -2.71 4.94 -5.37
C PHE A 119 -1.63 5.81 -4.72
N THR A 120 -1.38 7.01 -5.23
CA THR A 120 -0.50 7.98 -4.54
C THR A 120 -1.21 8.68 -3.38
N TYR A 121 -0.49 9.52 -2.64
CA TYR A 121 -1.13 10.41 -1.67
C TYR A 121 -2.14 11.36 -2.32
N GLU A 122 -1.85 11.89 -3.50
CA GLU A 122 -2.75 12.76 -4.25
C GLU A 122 -4.02 12.01 -4.68
N ASP A 123 -3.88 10.78 -5.20
CA ASP A 123 -5.03 9.92 -5.49
C ASP A 123 -5.90 9.73 -4.24
N SER A 124 -5.29 9.47 -3.09
CA SER A 124 -6.02 9.19 -1.85
C SER A 124 -6.77 10.41 -1.30
N ARG A 125 -6.14 11.59 -1.39
CA ARG A 125 -6.77 12.88 -1.07
C ARG A 125 -7.94 13.16 -2.00
N ASP A 126 -7.72 13.08 -3.31
CA ASP A 126 -8.64 13.61 -4.31
C ASP A 126 -9.79 12.64 -4.63
N LEU A 127 -9.54 11.33 -4.61
CA LEU A 127 -10.56 10.32 -4.94
C LEU A 127 -11.33 9.80 -3.72
N PHE A 128 -10.66 9.74 -2.56
CA PHE A 128 -11.24 9.10 -1.37
C PHE A 128 -11.51 10.08 -0.22
N GLY A 129 -11.08 11.34 -0.34
CA GLY A 129 -11.24 12.35 0.72
C GLY A 129 -10.48 11.97 1.99
N ILE A 130 -9.29 11.38 1.83
CA ILE A 130 -8.41 10.96 2.93
C ILE A 130 -7.11 11.78 2.83
N PRO A 131 -7.11 13.06 3.28
CA PRO A 131 -5.93 13.92 3.21
C PRO A 131 -4.90 13.65 4.32
N TYR A 132 -5.35 13.02 5.41
CA TYR A 132 -4.65 13.01 6.69
C TYR A 132 -3.26 12.36 6.66
N ASP A 133 -2.97 11.51 5.68
CA ASP A 133 -1.63 10.92 5.53
C ASP A 133 -0.59 12.00 5.20
N ILE A 134 -0.95 12.94 4.30
CA ILE A 134 -0.13 14.11 3.98
C ILE A 134 -0.03 15.01 5.22
N ASP A 135 -1.16 15.33 5.84
CA ASP A 135 -1.19 16.24 7.00
C ASP A 135 -0.31 15.72 8.14
N ILE A 136 -0.36 14.43 8.45
CA ILE A 136 0.48 13.83 9.50
C ILE A 136 1.96 13.85 9.10
N LEU A 137 2.30 13.52 7.85
CA LEU A 137 3.69 13.59 7.36
C LEU A 137 4.24 15.02 7.49
N GLU A 138 3.42 16.00 7.12
CA GLU A 138 3.78 17.40 7.16
C GLU A 138 3.86 17.96 8.60
N GLU A 139 2.86 17.73 9.43
CA GLU A 139 2.79 18.32 10.77
C GLU A 139 3.68 17.62 11.79
N VAL A 140 3.86 16.29 11.67
CA VAL A 140 4.61 15.50 12.66
C VAL A 140 6.07 15.30 12.24
N PHE A 141 6.36 15.15 10.94
CA PHE A 141 7.69 14.71 10.48
C PHE A 141 8.46 15.77 9.68
N ARG A 142 7.81 16.80 9.11
CA ARG A 142 8.48 17.86 8.35
C ARG A 142 9.04 18.96 9.26
N VAL A 143 9.98 18.58 10.13
CA VAL A 143 10.65 19.51 11.04
C VAL A 143 11.48 20.54 10.25
N ARG A 144 11.30 21.82 10.58
CA ARG A 144 11.97 22.95 9.92
C ARG A 144 13.42 23.08 10.38
N SER A 145 14.33 23.21 9.43
CA SER A 145 15.73 23.61 9.64
C SER A 145 15.84 25.14 9.72
N PRO A 146 16.83 25.71 10.44
CA PRO A 146 17.05 27.15 10.46
C PRO A 146 17.15 27.83 9.08
N ASP A 147 17.66 27.10 8.08
CA ASP A 147 17.86 27.61 6.71
C ASP A 147 16.66 27.40 5.78
N ASP A 148 15.58 26.77 6.26
CA ASP A 148 14.41 26.47 5.43
C ASP A 148 13.58 27.73 5.16
N THR A 149 13.40 28.06 3.88
CA THR A 149 12.31 28.94 3.40
C THR A 149 11.01 28.16 3.27
N ASP A 150 9.87 28.86 3.26
CA ASP A 150 8.57 28.21 3.07
C ASP A 150 8.46 27.49 1.72
N GLU A 151 9.20 27.95 0.71
CA GLU A 151 9.30 27.29 -0.60
C GLU A 151 10.13 26.01 -0.52
N SER A 152 11.34 26.07 0.05
CA SER A 152 12.20 24.90 0.20
C SER A 152 11.58 23.80 1.07
N LEU A 153 10.76 24.18 2.05
CA LEU A 153 10.04 23.25 2.90
C LEU A 153 8.91 22.55 2.14
N ARG A 154 8.21 23.27 1.25
CA ARG A 154 7.12 22.75 0.43
C ARG A 154 7.59 21.80 -0.66
N GLU A 155 8.75 22.07 -1.26
CA GLU A 155 9.33 21.24 -2.31
C GLU A 155 9.97 19.94 -1.79
N ARG A 156 10.16 19.83 -0.47
CA ARG A 156 10.78 18.65 0.14
C ARG A 156 9.86 17.42 -0.04
N PRO A 157 10.40 16.29 -0.52
CA PRO A 157 9.64 15.03 -0.56
C PRO A 157 9.13 14.63 0.82
N LEU A 158 7.91 14.10 0.90
CA LEU A 158 7.31 13.66 2.17
C LEU A 158 8.08 12.50 2.83
N TYR A 159 8.80 11.70 2.05
CA TYR A 159 9.75 10.70 2.53
C TYR A 159 10.75 10.31 1.42
N ASN A 160 11.84 9.65 1.82
CA ASN A 160 12.84 9.12 0.89
C ASN A 160 12.37 7.76 0.34
N ARG A 161 11.84 7.72 -0.89
CA ARG A 161 11.43 6.47 -1.57
C ARG A 161 12.54 5.44 -1.69
N ARG A 162 13.79 5.89 -1.82
CA ARG A 162 14.99 5.04 -1.78
C ARG A 162 15.84 5.46 -0.59
N ASN A 163 16.07 4.53 0.33
CA ASN A 163 16.86 4.76 1.53
C ASN A 163 17.61 3.47 1.93
N LYS A 164 18.30 3.49 3.07
CA LYS A 164 19.11 2.35 3.54
C LYS A 164 18.28 1.12 3.97
N PHE A 165 16.97 1.29 4.14
CA PHE A 165 16.05 0.25 4.60
C PHE A 165 15.24 -0.33 3.45
N PHE A 166 14.66 0.51 2.60
CA PHE A 166 13.79 0.06 1.50
C PHE A 166 13.93 0.89 0.22
N THR A 167 13.40 0.30 -0.87
CA THR A 167 13.01 1.00 -2.10
C THR A 167 11.49 0.93 -2.27
N ALA A 168 10.88 2.07 -2.58
CA ALA A 168 9.46 2.24 -2.82
C ALA A 168 9.24 2.71 -4.27
N MET A 169 8.20 2.19 -4.93
CA MET A 169 7.85 2.59 -6.30
C MET A 169 6.35 2.46 -6.55
N SER A 170 5.75 3.43 -7.22
CA SER A 170 4.37 3.30 -7.69
C SER A 170 4.27 2.29 -8.83
N LEU A 171 3.10 1.67 -9.02
CA LEU A 171 2.90 0.77 -10.17
C LEU A 171 3.05 1.50 -11.51
N ALA A 172 2.73 2.80 -11.58
CA ALA A 172 2.95 3.61 -12.78
C ALA A 172 4.45 3.78 -13.08
N GLU A 173 5.29 4.02 -12.07
CA GLU A 173 6.75 4.05 -12.23
C GLU A 173 7.29 2.67 -12.63
N LEU A 174 6.76 1.58 -12.05
CA LEU A 174 7.16 0.21 -12.40
C LEU A 174 6.83 -0.14 -13.85
N VAL A 175 5.68 0.31 -14.37
CA VAL A 175 5.37 0.18 -15.81
C VAL A 175 6.42 0.86 -16.67
N GLY A 176 7.00 1.98 -16.23
CA GLY A 176 8.11 2.64 -16.91
C GLY A 176 9.35 1.76 -17.07
N GLU A 177 9.55 0.75 -16.22
CA GLU A 177 10.65 -0.22 -16.32
C GLU A 177 10.39 -1.39 -17.29
N VAL A 178 9.18 -1.53 -17.84
CA VAL A 178 8.89 -2.56 -18.85
C VAL A 178 9.58 -2.19 -20.17
N GLU A 179 10.20 -3.13 -20.88
CA GLU A 179 10.92 -2.80 -22.12
C GLU A 179 9.99 -2.64 -23.34
N ASN A 180 8.91 -3.41 -23.39
CA ASN A 180 7.98 -3.44 -24.50
C ASN A 180 6.88 -2.35 -24.37
N GLU A 181 6.77 -1.46 -25.36
CA GLU A 181 5.80 -0.34 -25.36
C GLU A 181 4.33 -0.78 -25.47
N GLU A 182 4.04 -1.88 -26.16
CA GLU A 182 2.69 -2.45 -26.22
C GLU A 182 2.27 -2.99 -24.84
N GLU A 183 3.19 -3.65 -24.14
CA GLU A 183 2.97 -4.08 -22.75
C GLU A 183 2.82 -2.91 -21.79
N LYS A 184 3.61 -1.83 -21.93
CA LYS A 184 3.39 -0.62 -21.13
C LYS A 184 1.98 -0.09 -21.29
N THR A 185 1.53 0.06 -22.53
CA THR A 185 0.19 0.55 -22.85
C THR A 185 -0.88 -0.35 -22.23
N LYS A 186 -0.74 -1.67 -22.37
CA LYS A 186 -1.61 -2.67 -21.74
C LYS A 186 -1.67 -2.50 -20.22
N TRP A 187 -0.51 -2.39 -19.56
CA TRP A 187 -0.46 -2.31 -18.10
C TRP A 187 -1.01 -1.00 -17.54
N LEU A 188 -0.83 0.13 -18.23
CA LEU A 188 -1.49 1.39 -17.87
C LEU A 188 -3.02 1.26 -17.94
N VAL A 189 -3.54 0.61 -18.98
CA VAL A 189 -4.99 0.35 -19.12
C VAL A 189 -5.51 -0.55 -17.99
N GLU A 190 -4.78 -1.61 -17.65
CA GLU A 190 -5.17 -2.51 -16.56
C GLU A 190 -5.10 -1.84 -15.19
N ILE A 191 -4.08 -1.02 -14.92
CA ILE A 191 -3.99 -0.20 -13.70
C ILE A 191 -5.24 0.68 -13.57
N GLU A 192 -5.61 1.40 -14.64
CA GLU A 192 -6.80 2.26 -14.63
C GLU A 192 -8.10 1.47 -14.46
N ARG A 193 -8.19 0.27 -15.05
CA ARG A 193 -9.34 -0.62 -14.87
C ARG A 193 -9.47 -1.03 -13.40
N ILE A 194 -8.38 -1.46 -12.76
CA ILE A 194 -8.36 -1.83 -11.34
C ILE A 194 -8.66 -0.62 -10.45
N LYS A 195 -8.09 0.56 -10.72
CA LYS A 195 -8.41 1.79 -9.97
C LYS A 195 -9.91 2.08 -9.99
N LYS A 196 -10.57 1.94 -11.14
CA LYS A 196 -12.03 2.16 -11.26
C LYS A 196 -12.88 1.20 -10.43
N MET A 197 -12.39 -0.01 -10.14
CA MET A 197 -13.11 -0.94 -9.27
C MET A 197 -13.22 -0.42 -7.82
N TYR A 198 -12.30 0.44 -7.39
CA TYR A 198 -12.36 1.08 -6.06
C TYR A 198 -13.43 2.17 -5.95
N ASN A 199 -14.00 2.66 -7.06
CA ASN A 199 -15.05 3.69 -7.02
C ASN A 199 -16.28 3.20 -6.23
N GLY A 200 -16.76 1.97 -6.50
CA GLY A 200 -17.89 1.40 -5.76
C GLY A 200 -17.59 1.15 -4.28
N LEU A 201 -16.34 0.83 -3.95
CA LEU A 201 -15.89 0.71 -2.55
C LEU A 201 -15.90 2.08 -1.86
N SER A 202 -15.42 3.12 -2.54
CA SER A 202 -15.43 4.50 -2.04
C SER A 202 -16.86 4.98 -1.80
N GLU A 203 -17.78 4.79 -2.76
CA GLU A 203 -19.19 5.15 -2.62
C GLU A 203 -19.82 4.50 -1.37
N THR A 204 -19.62 3.18 -1.21
CA THR A 204 -20.11 2.42 -0.05
C THR A 204 -19.53 2.98 1.26
N TYR A 205 -18.23 3.28 1.30
CA TYR A 205 -17.56 3.83 2.47
C TYR A 205 -18.10 5.22 2.84
N GLN A 206 -18.27 6.10 1.86
CA GLN A 206 -18.77 7.46 2.07
C GLN A 206 -20.24 7.48 2.50
N GLU A 207 -21.07 6.56 1.97
CA GLU A 207 -22.44 6.37 2.44
C GLU A 207 -22.48 5.83 3.88
N GLY A 208 -21.59 4.90 4.22
CA GLY A 208 -21.41 4.40 5.59
C GLY A 208 -21.11 5.52 6.60
N LYS A 209 -20.26 6.49 6.24
CA LYS A 209 -19.99 7.67 7.07
C LYS A 209 -21.25 8.51 7.32
N LYS A 210 -22.05 8.74 6.27
CA LYS A 210 -23.30 9.53 6.37
C LYS A 210 -24.37 8.84 7.23
N THR A 211 -24.42 7.52 7.17
CA THR A 211 -25.42 6.71 7.89
C THR A 211 -25.01 6.32 9.32
N GLY A 212 -23.83 6.76 9.77
CA GLY A 212 -23.37 6.59 11.15
C GLY A 212 -22.78 5.22 11.46
N VAL A 213 -22.24 4.52 10.45
CA VAL A 213 -21.47 3.29 10.68
C VAL A 213 -20.29 3.61 11.59
N LYS A 214 -20.18 2.91 12.72
CA LYS A 214 -19.13 3.16 13.71
C LYS A 214 -17.76 2.81 13.13
N THR A 215 -16.90 3.82 12.97
CA THR A 215 -15.46 3.68 12.76
C THR A 215 -14.71 3.99 14.05
N ALA A 216 -13.56 3.36 14.27
CA ALA A 216 -12.63 3.74 15.34
C ALA A 216 -11.60 4.80 14.89
N SER A 217 -11.65 5.24 13.62
CA SER A 217 -10.80 6.30 13.11
C SER A 217 -11.10 7.60 13.85
N VAL A 218 -10.05 8.20 14.41
CA VAL A 218 -10.11 9.50 15.09
C VAL A 218 -10.31 10.64 14.10
N TRP A 219 -9.79 10.46 12.87
CA TRP A 219 -9.85 11.43 11.79
C TRP A 219 -10.92 11.00 10.79
N GLN A 220 -11.95 11.81 10.60
CA GLN A 220 -13.13 11.51 9.77
C GLN A 220 -13.20 12.37 8.52
#